data_AF-A0A2A2QII2-F1
#
_entry.id   AF-A0A2A2QII2-F1
#
_cell.length_a   1.000
_cell.length_b   1.000
_cell.length_c   1.000
_cell.angle_alpha   90.00
_cell.angle_beta   90.00
_cell.angle_gamma   90.00
#
_symmetry.space_group_name_H-M   'P 1'
#
loop_
_entity.id
_entity.type
_entity.pdbx_description
1 polymer ?
#
loop_
_entity_poly.entity_id
_entity_poly.type
_entity_poly.pdbx_seq_one_letter_code
_entity_poly.pdbx_strand_id
1 'polypeptide(L)'
;MVIAVLLSLTTILFVGARAWKNGADRTGCILNIRTVQTAVRSYQNMYGYSAGGMPYAEGGTQDIAVHMHSKGYISGQQISAIQGGETCEGGGTYGRTHPDVFPMVGKLYLECSLSESDKHALDEDLEW
;
A
#
# COMPACT_ATOMS: atom_id res chain seq x y z
N MET A 1 -5.91 25.70 39.97
CA MET A 1 -6.06 26.21 38.59
C MET A 1 -5.06 25.58 37.62
N VAL A 2 -3.77 25.47 37.94
CA VAL A 2 -2.75 24.91 37.03
C VAL A 2 -3.04 23.47 36.60
N ILE A 3 -3.43 22.59 37.54
CA ILE A 3 -3.71 21.18 37.24
C ILE A 3 -4.85 21.02 36.22
N ALA A 4 -5.91 21.83 36.34
CA ALA A 4 -7.04 21.80 35.41
C ALA A 4 -6.62 22.20 33.98
N VAL A 5 -5.76 23.21 33.85
CA VAL A 5 -5.23 23.66 32.56
C VAL A 5 -4.36 22.57 31.92
N LEU A 6 -3.44 21.96 32.68
CA LEU A 6 -2.58 20.89 32.18
C LEU A 6 -3.39 19.68 31.69
N LEU A 7 -4.42 19.27 32.43
CA LEU A 7 -5.29 18.16 32.02
C LEU A 7 -6.10 18.49 30.77
N SER A 8 -6.56 19.74 30.60
CA SER A 8 -7.29 20.15 29.40
C SER A 8 -6.42 20.17 28.13
N LEU A 9 -5.13 20.52 28.26
CA LEU A 9 -4.20 20.56 27.13
C LEU A 9 -3.78 19.15 26.71
N THR A 10 -3.55 18.26 27.68
CA THR A 10 -3.15 16.88 27.37
C THR A 10 -4.28 16.11 26.69
N THR A 11 -5.54 16.31 27.08
CA THR A 11 -6.68 15.64 26.40
C THR A 11 -6.80 16.06 24.94
N ILE A 12 -6.69 17.36 24.65
CA ILE A 12 -6.72 17.87 23.26
C ILE A 12 -5.56 17.29 22.44
N LEU A 13 -4.36 17.21 23.03
CA LEU A 13 -3.19 16.63 22.37
C LEU A 13 -3.42 15.15 21.99
N PHE A 14 -4.00 14.34 22.89
CA PHE A 14 -4.26 12.93 22.62
C PHE A 14 -5.26 12.73 21.48
N VAL A 15 -6.32 13.55 21.41
CA VAL A 15 -7.30 13.49 20.32
C VAL A 15 -6.64 13.86 18.99
N GLY A 16 -5.88 14.96 18.96
CA GLY A 16 -5.17 15.39 17.76
C GLY A 16 -4.13 14.36 17.28
N ALA A 17 -3.35 13.80 18.21
CA ALA A 17 -2.33 12.79 17.90
C ALA A 17 -2.97 11.52 17.31
N ARG A 18 -4.13 11.11 17.82
CA ARG A 18 -4.84 9.92 17.30
C ARG A 18 -5.38 10.15 15.89
N ALA A 19 -5.97 11.31 15.63
CA ALA A 19 -6.44 11.66 14.29
C ALA A 19 -5.28 11.73 13.27
N TRP A 20 -4.17 12.36 13.66
CA TRP A 20 -2.97 12.44 12.84
C TRP A 20 -2.37 11.04 12.55
N LYS A 21 -2.27 10.18 13.56
CA LYS A 21 -1.78 8.80 13.41
C LYS A 21 -2.60 8.02 12.37
N ASN A 22 -3.93 8.09 12.43
CA ASN A 22 -4.79 7.42 11.47
C ASN A 22 -4.57 7.93 10.03
N GLY A 23 -4.41 9.24 9.86
CA GLY A 23 -4.12 9.84 8.54
C GLY A 23 -2.75 9.46 7.99
N ALA A 24 -1.73 9.38 8.86
CA ALA A 24 -0.40 8.92 8.51
C ALA A 24 -0.42 7.46 8.03
N ASP A 25 -1.10 6.58 8.78
CA ASP A 25 -1.22 5.16 8.46
C ASP A 25 -1.88 4.91 7.10
N ARG A 26 -2.94 5.69 6.80
CA ARG A 26 -3.60 5.66 5.48
C ARG A 26 -2.65 6.08 4.37
N THR A 27 -1.91 7.16 4.60
CA THR A 27 -0.98 7.70 3.61
C THR A 27 0.15 6.72 3.33
N GLY A 28 0.71 6.09 4.36
CA GLY A 28 1.72 5.04 4.23
C GLY A 28 1.23 3.86 3.39
N CYS A 29 -0.01 3.40 3.62
CA CYS A 29 -0.65 2.36 2.82
C CYS A 29 -0.71 2.73 1.33
N ILE A 30 -1.28 3.91 1.03
CA ILE A 30 -1.48 4.39 -0.36
C ILE A 30 -0.13 4.58 -1.05
N LEU A 31 0.87 5.14 -0.36
CA LEU A 31 2.21 5.33 -0.90
C LEU A 31 2.89 3.99 -1.21
N ASN A 32 2.72 2.98 -0.37
CA ASN A 32 3.24 1.65 -0.66
C ASN A 32 2.60 1.06 -1.92
N ILE A 33 1.27 1.07 -2.01
CA ILE A 33 0.53 0.59 -3.19
C ILE A 33 0.97 1.35 -4.45
N ARG A 34 1.07 2.68 -4.38
CA ARG A 34 1.51 3.52 -5.50
C ARG A 34 2.93 3.19 -5.95
N THR A 35 3.83 2.98 -5.00
CA THR A 35 5.24 2.68 -5.30
C THR A 35 5.34 1.32 -6.00
N VAL A 36 4.67 0.30 -5.47
CA VAL A 36 4.59 -1.03 -6.10
C VAL A 36 3.94 -0.95 -7.48
N GLN A 37 2.84 -0.22 -7.63
CA GLN A 37 2.17 -0.04 -8.92
C GLN A 37 3.10 0.61 -9.94
N THR A 38 3.83 1.65 -9.54
CA THR A 38 4.80 2.34 -10.41
C THR A 38 5.93 1.40 -10.81
N ALA A 39 6.45 0.60 -9.86
CA ALA A 39 7.46 -0.42 -10.12
C ALA A 39 6.98 -1.47 -11.12
N VAL A 40 5.76 -2.01 -10.95
CA VAL A 40 5.16 -2.99 -11.87
C VAL A 40 5.03 -2.41 -13.27
N ARG A 41 4.56 -1.16 -13.40
CA ARG A 41 4.42 -0.50 -14.71
C ARG A 41 5.76 -0.19 -15.36
N SER A 42 6.76 0.20 -14.58
CA SER A 42 8.12 0.42 -15.07
C SER A 42 8.74 -0.90 -15.55
N TYR A 43 8.62 -1.97 -14.76
CA TYR A 43 9.08 -3.31 -15.13
C TYR A 43 8.38 -3.79 -16.40
N GLN A 44 7.04 -3.68 -16.45
CA GLN A 44 6.25 -4.04 -17.62
C GLN A 44 6.74 -3.32 -18.89
N ASN A 45 6.97 -2.00 -18.83
CA ASN A 45 7.46 -1.23 -19.98
C ASN A 45 8.89 -1.59 -20.38
N MET A 46 9.80 -1.73 -19.41
CA MET A 46 11.22 -1.98 -19.67
C MET A 46 11.43 -3.33 -20.38
N TYR A 47 10.60 -4.33 -20.07
CA TYR A 47 10.68 -5.67 -20.65
C TYR A 47 9.67 -5.92 -21.78
N GLY A 48 8.90 -4.89 -22.19
CA GLY A 48 8.00 -4.96 -23.35
C GLY A 48 6.77 -5.87 -23.15
N TYR A 49 6.31 -6.04 -21.91
CA TYR A 49 5.13 -6.86 -21.62
C TYR A 49 3.82 -6.12 -21.89
N SER A 50 2.82 -6.83 -22.39
CA SER A 50 1.46 -6.29 -22.57
C SER A 50 0.69 -6.27 -21.24
N ALA A 51 -0.25 -5.34 -21.12
CA ALA A 51 -1.18 -5.32 -19.99
C ALA A 51 -2.11 -6.54 -20.07
N GLY A 52 -2.34 -7.22 -18.94
CA GLY A 52 -3.04 -8.51 -18.91
C GLY A 52 -2.20 -9.69 -19.40
N GLY A 53 -0.97 -9.46 -19.86
CA GLY A 53 -0.01 -10.51 -20.15
C GLY A 53 0.67 -11.04 -18.89
N MET A 54 1.48 -12.07 -19.06
CA MET A 54 2.30 -12.69 -18.02
C MET A 54 3.79 -12.61 -18.39
N PRO A 55 4.71 -12.45 -17.41
CA PRO A 55 6.12 -12.50 -17.69
C PRO A 55 6.57 -13.92 -18.04
N TYR A 56 7.72 -14.03 -18.70
CA TYR A 56 8.36 -15.33 -18.88
C TYR A 56 8.78 -15.92 -17.53
N ALA A 57 8.76 -17.25 -17.41
CA ALA A 57 9.25 -17.91 -16.21
C ALA A 57 10.77 -17.71 -16.07
N GLU A 58 11.18 -16.84 -15.16
CA GLU A 58 12.57 -16.65 -14.77
C GLU A 58 12.80 -17.30 -13.41
N GLY A 59 13.82 -18.15 -13.27
CA GLY A 59 14.12 -18.82 -12.00
C GLY A 59 13.03 -19.78 -11.52
N GLY A 60 12.19 -20.30 -12.44
CA GLY A 60 11.11 -21.24 -12.12
C GLY A 60 9.82 -20.59 -11.60
N THR A 61 9.72 -19.26 -11.61
CA THR A 61 8.51 -18.53 -11.20
C THR A 61 8.09 -17.49 -12.23
N GLN A 62 6.80 -17.19 -12.29
CA GLN A 62 6.22 -16.08 -13.04
C GLN A 62 5.68 -14.98 -12.12
N ASP A 63 5.94 -15.06 -10.81
CA ASP A 63 5.51 -14.01 -9.87
C ASP A 63 6.25 -12.70 -10.16
N ILE A 64 5.49 -11.69 -10.57
CA ILE A 64 6.00 -10.38 -10.95
C ILE A 64 6.72 -9.71 -9.77
N ALA A 65 6.24 -9.88 -8.53
CA ALA A 65 6.90 -9.31 -7.35
C ALA A 65 8.27 -9.93 -7.09
N VAL A 66 8.41 -11.24 -7.31
CA VAL A 66 9.71 -11.92 -7.16
C VAL A 66 10.70 -11.42 -8.21
N HIS A 67 10.26 -11.27 -9.46
CA HIS A 67 11.11 -10.71 -10.53
C HIS A 67 11.48 -9.25 -10.27
N MET A 68 10.54 -8.44 -9.82
CA MET A 68 10.80 -7.05 -9.46
C MET A 68 11.81 -6.94 -8.31
N HIS A 69 11.70 -7.79 -7.30
CA HIS A 69 12.64 -7.80 -6.18
C HIS A 69 14.04 -8.25 -6.61
N SER A 70 14.14 -9.34 -7.40
CA SER A 70 15.43 -9.83 -7.88
C SER A 70 16.17 -8.82 -8.76
N LYS A 71 15.42 -7.99 -9.49
CA LYS A 71 15.96 -6.92 -10.35
C LYS A 71 16.03 -5.54 -9.68
N GLY A 72 15.69 -5.44 -8.39
CA GLY A 72 15.86 -4.23 -7.59
C GLY A 72 14.81 -3.12 -7.80
N TYR A 73 13.64 -3.43 -8.35
CA TYR A 73 12.53 -2.47 -8.51
C TYR A 73 11.74 -2.22 -7.22
N ILE A 74 11.76 -3.19 -6.29
CA ILE A 74 11.09 -3.10 -4.99
C ILE A 74 12.04 -3.54 -3.88
N SER A 75 11.84 -3.01 -2.67
CA SER A 75 12.64 -3.34 -1.50
C SER A 75 12.24 -4.68 -0.87
N GLY A 76 13.11 -5.21 0.00
CA GLY A 76 12.83 -6.41 0.80
C GLY A 76 11.58 -6.26 1.68
N GLN A 77 11.34 -5.04 2.19
CA GLN A 77 10.14 -4.72 2.96
C GLN A 77 8.88 -4.85 2.09
N GLN A 78 8.92 -4.30 0.87
CA GLN A 78 7.78 -4.34 -0.04
C GLN A 78 7.42 -5.75 -0.49
N ILE A 79 8.40 -6.61 -0.78
CA ILE A 79 8.11 -8.01 -1.13
C ILE A 79 7.53 -8.78 0.06
N SER A 80 8.02 -8.55 1.29
CA SER A 80 7.45 -9.15 2.50
C SER A 80 6.00 -8.70 2.70
N ALA A 81 5.69 -7.42 2.49
CA ALA A 81 4.32 -6.90 2.55
C ALA A 81 3.42 -7.54 1.49
N ILE A 82 3.91 -7.68 0.26
CA ILE A 82 3.18 -8.30 -0.86
C ILE A 82 2.92 -9.80 -0.63
N GLN A 83 3.83 -10.51 0.04
CA GLN A 83 3.72 -11.93 0.37
C GLN A 83 2.93 -12.19 1.66
N GLY A 84 2.39 -11.14 2.29
CA GLY A 84 1.59 -11.24 3.52
C GLY A 84 2.41 -11.39 4.80
N GLY A 85 3.73 -11.18 4.75
CA GLY A 85 4.60 -11.16 5.92
C GLY A 85 4.51 -9.86 6.73
N GLU A 86 4.28 -8.72 6.07
CA GLU A 86 4.09 -7.42 6.72
C GLU A 86 2.69 -6.87 6.48
N THR A 87 2.10 -6.31 7.53
CA THR A 87 0.80 -5.64 7.46
C THR A 87 0.96 -4.19 7.03
N CYS A 88 -0.10 -3.64 6.46
CA CYS A 88 -0.25 -2.22 6.25
C CYS A 88 -0.15 -1.47 7.59
N GLU A 89 0.38 -0.23 7.59
CA GLU A 89 0.52 0.61 8.79
C GLU A 89 -0.80 0.81 9.55
N GLY A 90 -1.94 0.86 8.83
CA GLY A 90 -3.29 0.89 9.41
C GLY A 90 -3.79 -0.44 10.01
N GLY A 91 -3.02 -1.52 9.89
CA GLY A 91 -3.32 -2.88 10.36
C GLY A 91 -3.95 -3.83 9.34
N GLY A 92 -4.07 -3.40 8.08
CA GLY A 92 -4.61 -4.21 6.99
C GLY A 92 -3.61 -5.21 6.41
N THR A 93 -4.06 -6.05 5.49
CA THR A 93 -3.19 -6.95 4.72
C THR A 93 -3.18 -6.51 3.26
N TYR A 94 -2.06 -6.74 2.58
CA TYR A 94 -1.97 -6.53 1.15
C TYR A 94 -2.34 -7.82 0.42
N GLY A 95 -3.21 -7.70 -0.58
CA GLY A 95 -3.69 -8.78 -1.42
C GLY A 95 -3.38 -8.52 -2.89
N ARG A 96 -3.19 -9.62 -3.64
CA ARG A 96 -3.07 -9.60 -5.10
C ARG A 96 -4.03 -10.62 -5.68
N THR A 97 -4.83 -10.21 -6.66
CA THR A 97 -5.75 -11.13 -7.36
C THR A 97 -4.99 -12.11 -8.26
N HIS A 98 -3.97 -11.61 -8.98
CA HIS A 98 -3.13 -12.38 -9.89
C HIS A 98 -1.65 -12.01 -9.69
N PRO A 99 -0.80 -12.91 -9.15
CA PRO A 99 0.62 -12.63 -8.90
C PRO A 99 1.45 -12.49 -10.18
N ASP A 100 1.01 -13.17 -11.23
CA ASP A 100 1.69 -13.46 -12.49
C ASP A 100 1.12 -12.67 -13.68
N VAL A 101 0.02 -11.93 -13.49
CA VAL A 101 -0.62 -11.16 -14.56
C VAL A 101 -0.40 -9.67 -14.35
N PHE A 102 0.11 -8.98 -15.37
CA PHE A 102 0.21 -7.53 -15.34
C PHE A 102 -1.18 -6.89 -15.27
N PRO A 103 -1.42 -5.94 -14.37
CA PRO A 103 -2.75 -5.35 -14.23
C PRO A 103 -3.17 -4.64 -15.52
N MET A 104 -4.46 -4.74 -15.88
CA MET A 104 -5.03 -3.93 -16.96
C MET A 104 -4.93 -2.44 -16.63
N VAL A 105 -5.01 -1.57 -17.65
CA VAL A 105 -5.05 -0.12 -17.43
C VAL A 105 -6.24 0.21 -16.51
N GLY A 106 -6.00 1.02 -15.47
CA GLY A 106 -7.01 1.36 -14.46
C GLY A 106 -7.21 0.32 -13.35
N LYS A 107 -6.47 -0.79 -13.37
CA LYS A 107 -6.44 -1.77 -12.26
C LYS A 107 -5.13 -1.70 -11.49
N LEU A 108 -5.22 -1.94 -10.18
CA LEU A 108 -4.08 -2.02 -9.27
C LEU A 108 -3.52 -3.44 -9.25
N TYR A 109 -2.20 -3.55 -9.09
CA TYR A 109 -1.53 -4.82 -8.86
C TYR A 109 -1.69 -5.31 -7.41
N LEU A 110 -1.72 -4.37 -6.47
CA LEU A 110 -1.77 -4.59 -5.04
C LEU A 110 -2.95 -3.85 -4.44
N GLU A 111 -3.77 -4.53 -3.65
CA GLU A 111 -4.91 -3.97 -2.94
C GLU A 111 -4.73 -4.15 -1.44
N CYS A 112 -5.35 -3.29 -0.62
CA CYS A 112 -5.31 -3.43 0.84
C CYS A 112 -6.70 -3.82 1.34
N SER A 113 -6.78 -4.75 2.29
CA SER A 113 -8.06 -5.16 2.90
C SER A 113 -8.83 -4.03 3.60
N LEU A 114 -8.14 -2.93 3.92
CA LEU A 114 -8.75 -1.74 4.52
C LEU A 114 -9.14 -0.68 3.48
N SER A 115 -8.94 -0.89 2.17
CA SER A 115 -9.23 0.13 1.14
C SER A 115 -10.68 0.59 1.13
N GLU A 116 -11.61 -0.28 1.51
CA GLU A 116 -13.07 -0.01 1.54
C GLU A 116 -13.64 0.18 2.95
N SER A 117 -12.81 0.09 4.01
CA SER A 117 -13.28 0.24 5.39
C SER A 117 -12.71 1.48 6.09
N ASP A 118 -13.51 1.99 7.02
CA ASP A 118 -13.40 3.14 7.96
C ASP A 118 -12.05 3.84 8.21
N LYS A 119 -10.90 3.15 8.07
CA LYS A 119 -9.57 3.76 8.26
C LYS A 119 -8.95 4.30 6.97
N HIS A 120 -9.31 3.77 5.80
CA HIS A 120 -8.81 4.26 4.51
C HIS A 120 -9.89 4.72 3.53
N ALA A 121 -11.17 4.56 3.87
CA ALA A 121 -12.26 5.19 3.14
C ALA A 121 -12.02 6.70 3.03
N LEU A 122 -12.39 7.29 1.89
CA LEU A 122 -12.52 8.75 1.81
C LEU A 122 -13.72 9.11 2.66
N ASP A 123 -13.54 10.03 3.61
CA ASP A 123 -14.67 10.58 4.37
C ASP A 123 -15.59 11.24 3.34
N GLU A 124 -16.81 10.71 3.15
CA GLU A 124 -17.77 11.23 2.17
C GLU A 124 -18.23 12.65 2.53
N ASP A 125 -18.00 13.06 3.78
CA ASP A 125 -18.44 14.33 4.36
C ASP A 125 -17.45 15.49 4.20
N LEU A 126 -16.40 15.33 3.38
CA LEU A 126 -15.60 16.48 2.91
C LEU A 126 -16.37 17.21 1.80
N GLU A 127 -17.46 17.88 2.21
CA GLU A 127 -18.11 18.92 1.44
C GLU A 127 -17.07 20.01 1.14
N TRP A 128 -16.66 20.07 -0.12
CA TRP A 128 -16.04 21.25 -0.72
C TRP A 128 -17.13 22.15 -1.32
#